data_AF-A0A067TCM5-F1
#
_entry.id   AF-A0A067TCM5-F1
#
_cell.length_a   1.000
_cell.length_b   1.000
_cell.length_c   1.000
_cell.angle_alpha   90.00
_cell.angle_beta   90.00
_cell.angle_gamma   90.00
#
_symmetry.space_group_name_H-M   'P 1'
#
loop_
_entity.id
_entity.type
_entity.pdbx_description
1 polymer ?
#
loop_
_entity_poly.entity_id
_entity_poly.type
_entity_poly.pdbx_seq_one_letter_code
_entity_poly.pdbx_strand_id
1 'polypeptide(L)'
;MPVGIVLVFNNTNGTLHYKNTQTDYKFTINPKPDIASDFDGYIPQSSLHDDRVPYKSSGKFISITIDDGPPYEISDSDWQFEILGPSDFQDHKTKVLTGSLKNGGKYVLRVDPNLGNELKLTFLEYEESKFQTTEPGQVISNSLLETLPAIGWAIVKNLKDIKLPV
;
A
#
# COMPACT_ATOMS: atom_id res chain seq x y z
N MET A 1 -7.29 -15.29 -14.48
CA MET A 1 -6.17 -14.35 -14.47
C MET A 1 -5.92 -13.89 -13.05
N PRO A 2 -4.67 -13.91 -12.58
CA PRO A 2 -4.34 -13.43 -11.25
C PRO A 2 -4.57 -11.91 -11.16
N VAL A 3 -4.75 -11.41 -9.93
CA VAL A 3 -4.85 -9.97 -9.65
C VAL A 3 -3.48 -9.33 -9.52
N GLY A 4 -3.40 -8.01 -9.79
CA GLY A 4 -2.16 -7.24 -9.73
C GLY A 4 -2.30 -5.93 -8.98
N ILE A 5 -1.23 -5.52 -8.29
CA ILE A 5 -1.03 -4.14 -7.85
C ILE A 5 -0.20 -3.43 -8.92
N VAL A 6 -0.75 -2.38 -9.51
CA VAL A 6 -0.13 -1.69 -10.66
C VAL A 6 0.59 -0.39 -10.29
N LEU A 7 0.14 0.26 -9.21
CA LEU A 7 0.70 1.48 -8.68
C LEU A 7 0.63 1.47 -7.16
N VAL A 8 1.65 2.04 -6.52
CA VAL A 8 1.70 2.26 -5.08
C VAL A 8 1.92 3.74 -4.81
N PHE A 9 1.12 4.31 -3.91
CA PHE A 9 1.19 5.70 -3.46
C PHE A 9 1.62 5.78 -2.01
N ASN A 10 2.60 6.64 -1.73
CA ASN A 10 3.06 6.90 -0.36
C ASN A 10 2.63 8.30 0.08
N ASN A 11 1.52 8.39 0.81
CA ASN A 11 1.03 9.62 1.42
C ASN A 11 1.52 9.77 2.88
N THR A 12 2.53 8.99 3.29
CA THR A 12 3.12 9.04 4.63
C THR A 12 4.32 9.99 4.69
N ASN A 13 4.76 10.32 5.91
CA ASN A 13 5.96 11.12 6.15
C ASN A 13 7.23 10.24 6.21
N GLY A 14 7.12 8.93 5.99
CA GLY A 14 8.23 7.98 5.97
C GLY A 14 8.51 7.45 4.56
N THR A 15 9.69 6.88 4.37
CA THR A 15 10.08 6.21 3.13
C THR A 15 9.37 4.86 3.02
N LEU A 16 8.65 4.62 1.93
CA LEU A 16 7.98 3.33 1.70
C LEU A 16 8.89 2.38 0.93
N HIS A 17 9.14 1.20 1.48
CA HIS A 17 9.82 0.10 0.84
C HIS A 17 8.81 -0.96 0.42
N TYR A 18 8.84 -1.35 -0.85
CA TYR A 18 8.00 -2.39 -1.44
C TYR A 18 8.86 -3.58 -1.87
N LYS A 19 8.42 -4.80 -1.57
CA LYS A 19 9.03 -6.03 -2.11
C LYS A 19 8.00 -7.14 -2.29
N ASN A 20 7.88 -7.68 -3.49
CA ASN A 20 7.10 -8.90 -3.73
C ASN A 20 8.01 -10.13 -3.66
N THR A 21 7.70 -11.05 -2.74
CA THR A 21 8.52 -12.26 -2.51
C THR A 21 8.25 -13.38 -3.52
N GLN A 22 7.26 -13.22 -4.40
CA GLN A 22 6.96 -14.14 -5.50
C GLN A 22 7.66 -13.72 -6.81
N THR A 23 7.71 -12.42 -7.10
CA THR A 23 8.26 -11.89 -8.37
C THR A 23 9.65 -11.28 -8.22
N ASP A 24 10.14 -11.15 -6.98
CA ASP A 24 11.37 -10.43 -6.61
C ASP A 24 11.37 -8.93 -6.97
N TYR A 25 10.23 -8.40 -7.46
CA TYR A 25 10.06 -6.99 -7.77
C TYR A 25 10.13 -6.16 -6.48
N LYS A 26 10.86 -5.05 -6.52
CA LYS A 26 11.09 -4.17 -5.37
C LYS A 26 11.38 -2.75 -5.82
N PHE A 27 10.97 -1.78 -5.00
CA PHE A 27 11.26 -0.36 -5.19
C PHE A 27 11.09 0.40 -3.87
N THR A 28 11.48 1.67 -3.89
CA THR A 28 11.30 2.59 -2.77
C THR A 28 10.57 3.84 -3.26
N ILE A 29 9.66 4.37 -2.44
CA ILE A 29 8.97 5.64 -2.68
C ILE A 29 9.31 6.60 -1.55
N ASN A 30 9.80 7.79 -1.90
CA ASN A 30 10.10 8.85 -0.93
C ASN A 30 8.84 9.26 -0.14
N PRO A 31 9.00 9.82 1.08
CA PRO A 31 7.90 10.39 1.83
C PRO A 31 7.23 11.53 1.07
N LYS A 32 5.96 11.81 1.42
CA LYS A 32 5.28 13.00 0.93
C LYS A 32 6.05 14.25 1.36
N PRO A 33 6.36 15.18 0.44
CA PRO A 33 7.05 16.42 0.80
C PRO A 33 6.14 17.32 1.66
N ASP A 34 6.71 17.90 2.71
CA ASP A 34 6.03 18.79 3.70
C ASP A 34 5.57 20.15 3.12
N ILE A 35 5.56 20.34 1.79
CA ILE A 35 5.28 21.64 1.19
C ILE A 35 3.81 21.98 1.46
N ALA A 36 3.65 22.93 2.37
CA ALA A 36 2.40 23.40 2.93
C ALA A 36 1.36 23.79 1.87
N SER A 37 0.10 23.52 2.17
CA SER A 37 -1.10 24.27 1.76
C SER A 37 -1.72 24.08 0.37
N ASP A 38 -1.17 23.31 -0.56
CA ASP A 38 -1.93 23.03 -1.80
C ASP A 38 -2.98 21.95 -1.53
N PHE A 39 -4.25 22.34 -1.60
CA PHE A 39 -5.45 21.50 -1.49
C PHE A 39 -5.42 20.27 -2.42
N ASP A 40 -4.54 20.27 -3.43
CA ASP A 40 -4.29 19.18 -4.35
C ASP A 40 -2.87 18.60 -4.22
N GLY A 41 -2.51 18.29 -2.97
CA GLY A 41 -1.16 17.89 -2.57
C GLY A 41 -0.60 16.73 -3.40
N TYR A 42 0.64 16.94 -3.81
CA TYR A 42 1.45 16.04 -4.61
C TYR A 42 1.79 14.74 -3.85
N ILE A 43 1.29 13.57 -4.27
CA ILE A 43 1.57 12.26 -3.61
C ILE A 43 2.61 11.45 -4.42
N PRO A 44 3.78 11.13 -3.84
CA PRO A 44 4.78 10.24 -4.45
C PRO A 44 4.21 8.87 -4.80
N GLN A 45 4.60 8.33 -5.96
CA GLN A 45 4.15 7.02 -6.45
C GLN A 45 5.27 6.18 -7.06
N SER A 46 5.02 4.88 -7.19
CA SER A 46 5.85 3.96 -7.97
C SER A 46 5.71 4.21 -9.47
N SER A 47 6.64 3.65 -10.25
CA SER A 47 6.39 3.45 -11.69
C SER A 47 5.23 2.48 -11.89
N LEU A 48 4.51 2.63 -13.01
CA LEU A 48 3.47 1.69 -13.43
C LEU A 48 4.10 0.32 -13.71
N HIS A 49 3.70 -0.69 -12.94
CA HIS A 49 4.14 -2.07 -13.14
C HIS A 49 3.09 -3.03 -12.60
N ASP A 50 2.60 -3.93 -13.45
CA ASP A 50 1.60 -4.93 -13.08
C ASP A 50 2.25 -6.06 -12.26
N ASP A 51 2.32 -5.87 -10.95
CA ASP A 51 2.91 -6.84 -10.04
C ASP A 51 1.85 -7.77 -9.45
N ARG A 52 1.99 -9.07 -9.71
CA ARG A 52 1.01 -10.07 -9.32
C ARG A 52 0.94 -10.20 -7.80
N VAL A 53 -0.27 -10.06 -7.25
CA VAL A 53 -0.53 -10.34 -5.84
C VAL A 53 -0.38 -11.85 -5.59
N PRO A 54 0.48 -12.28 -4.66
CA PRO A 54 0.65 -13.69 -4.37
C PRO A 54 -0.57 -14.29 -3.68
N TYR A 55 -0.89 -15.55 -3.96
CA TYR A 55 -1.89 -16.28 -3.19
C TYR A 55 -1.33 -16.64 -1.82
N LYS A 56 -2.12 -16.46 -0.77
CA LYS A 56 -1.74 -16.83 0.61
C LYS A 56 -1.22 -18.28 0.71
N SER A 57 -1.88 -19.21 0.03
CA SER A 57 -1.54 -20.64 0.04
C SER A 57 -0.14 -20.95 -0.49
N SER A 58 0.49 -20.00 -1.22
CA SER A 58 1.87 -20.14 -1.70
C SER A 58 2.94 -19.83 -0.64
N GLY A 59 2.55 -19.26 0.51
CA GLY A 59 3.50 -18.74 1.51
C GLY A 59 4.27 -17.51 1.05
N LYS A 60 3.89 -16.90 -0.08
CA LYS A 60 4.45 -15.66 -0.61
C LYS A 60 3.53 -14.48 -0.32
N PHE A 61 4.10 -13.30 -0.30
CA PHE A 61 3.42 -12.04 0.00
C PHE A 61 4.17 -10.84 -0.61
N ILE A 62 3.46 -9.72 -0.69
CA ILE A 62 4.03 -8.39 -0.89
C ILE A 62 4.32 -7.81 0.50
N SER A 63 5.56 -7.37 0.71
CA SER A 63 6.02 -6.71 1.91
C SER A 63 6.02 -5.20 1.69
N ILE A 64 5.38 -4.47 2.60
CA ILE A 64 5.44 -3.02 2.70
C ILE A 64 6.11 -2.65 4.02
N THR A 65 7.10 -1.77 3.99
CA THR A 65 7.74 -1.24 5.20
C THR A 65 7.82 0.27 5.11
N ILE A 66 7.55 0.97 6.22
CA ILE A 66 7.76 2.42 6.31
C ILE A 66 9.02 2.68 7.14
N ASP A 67 10.02 3.29 6.53
CA ASP A 67 11.39 3.45 7.03
C ASP A 67 11.94 2.10 7.54
N ASP A 68 12.47 2.06 8.76
CA ASP A 68 12.95 0.84 9.43
C ASP A 68 11.89 0.17 10.31
N GLY A 69 10.61 0.42 10.04
CA GLY A 69 9.50 -0.15 10.81
C GLY A 69 9.28 -1.66 10.59
N PRO A 70 8.37 -2.28 11.36
CA PRO A 70 7.91 -3.64 11.09
C PRO A 70 7.20 -3.73 9.72
N PRO A 71 7.36 -4.86 8.98
CA PRO A 71 6.73 -5.03 7.68
C PRO A 71 5.24 -5.39 7.78
N TYR A 72 4.48 -4.97 6.78
CA TYR A 72 3.12 -5.42 6.49
C TYR A 72 3.16 -6.39 5.30
N GLU A 73 2.43 -7.49 5.42
CA GLU A 73 2.37 -8.53 4.39
C GLU A 73 0.99 -8.52 3.73
N ILE A 74 0.96 -8.48 2.41
CA ILE A 74 -0.26 -8.45 1.60
C ILE A 74 -0.28 -9.71 0.72
N SER A 75 -1.41 -10.41 0.72
CA SER A 75 -1.66 -11.57 -0.16
C SER A 75 -3.14 -11.65 -0.56
N ASP A 76 -3.44 -12.49 -1.55
CA ASP A 76 -4.81 -12.87 -1.92
C ASP A 76 -5.23 -14.09 -1.09
N SER A 77 -6.29 -13.93 -0.29
CA SER A 77 -6.97 -15.01 0.42
C SER A 77 -8.45 -14.99 0.06
N ASP A 78 -8.90 -16.03 -0.64
CA ASP A 78 -10.31 -16.25 -1.00
C ASP A 78 -10.95 -15.03 -1.71
N TRP A 79 -10.25 -14.44 -2.69
CA TRP A 79 -10.69 -13.25 -3.42
C TRP A 79 -10.83 -12.00 -2.55
N GLN A 80 -10.02 -11.90 -1.50
CA GLN A 80 -9.88 -10.72 -0.67
C GLN A 80 -8.40 -10.42 -0.44
N PHE A 81 -8.06 -9.15 -0.19
CA PHE A 81 -6.74 -8.82 0.33
C PHE A 81 -6.65 -9.27 1.79
N GLU A 82 -5.71 -10.17 2.09
CA GLU A 82 -5.26 -10.45 3.45
C GLU A 82 -4.05 -9.58 3.76
N ILE A 83 -4.16 -8.79 4.82
CA ILE A 83 -3.08 -7.98 5.37
C ILE A 83 -2.70 -8.54 6.73
N LEU A 84 -1.43 -8.88 6.89
CA LEU A 84 -0.82 -9.17 8.18
C LEU A 84 0.07 -8.00 8.56
N GLY A 85 -0.25 -7.33 9.67
CA GLY A 85 0.54 -6.24 10.21
C GLY A 85 0.93 -6.51 11.66
N PRO A 86 1.94 -5.83 12.20
CA PRO A 86 2.30 -5.94 13.61
C PRO A 86 1.12 -5.48 14.50
N SER A 87 0.94 -6.17 15.63
CA SER A 87 -0.07 -5.84 16.64
C SER A 87 0.55 -5.37 17.96
N ASP A 88 1.79 -5.78 18.19
CA ASP A 88 2.69 -5.36 19.27
C ASP A 88 4.17 -5.60 18.88
N PHE A 89 5.09 -5.29 19.81
CA PHE A 89 6.53 -5.46 19.63
C PHE A 89 7.04 -6.90 19.78
N GLN A 90 6.17 -7.86 20.07
CA GLN A 90 6.54 -9.26 20.30
C GLN A 90 6.26 -10.13 19.07
N ASP A 91 6.35 -9.53 17.88
CA ASP A 91 6.09 -10.15 16.59
C ASP A 91 4.67 -10.74 16.41
N HIS A 92 3.71 -10.40 17.28
CA HIS A 92 2.33 -10.80 17.06
C HIS A 92 1.76 -10.02 15.88
N LYS A 93 1.13 -10.73 14.94
CA LYS A 93 0.49 -10.14 13.76
C LYS A 93 -1.03 -10.06 13.92
N THR A 94 -1.60 -8.92 13.62
CA THR A 94 -3.04 -8.78 13.38
C THR A 94 -3.33 -9.04 11.90
N LYS A 95 -4.41 -9.79 11.66
CA LYS A 95 -4.92 -10.09 10.33
C LYS A 95 -6.14 -9.22 10.03
N VAL A 96 -6.16 -8.64 8.83
CA VAL A 96 -7.33 -7.96 8.27
C VAL A 96 -7.61 -8.55 6.89
N LEU A 97 -8.87 -8.94 6.65
CA LEU A 97 -9.37 -9.28 5.31
C LEU A 97 -10.19 -8.11 4.79
N THR A 98 -9.91 -7.66 3.58
CA THR A 98 -10.59 -6.49 3.01
C THR A 98 -10.71 -6.55 1.50
N GLY A 99 -11.73 -5.87 1.00
CA GLY A 99 -12.07 -5.80 -0.41
C GLY A 99 -12.54 -7.09 -1.05
N SER A 100 -13.01 -6.96 -2.29
CA SER A 100 -13.46 -8.05 -3.14
C SER A 100 -12.69 -8.00 -4.45
N LEU A 101 -11.87 -9.02 -4.67
CA LEU A 101 -11.00 -9.15 -5.82
C LEU A 101 -11.80 -9.69 -7.01
N LYS A 102 -11.52 -9.15 -8.20
CA LYS A 102 -12.08 -9.59 -9.47
C LYS A 102 -11.03 -10.37 -10.24
N ASN A 103 -11.46 -11.37 -10.98
CA ASN A 103 -10.58 -12.14 -11.87
C ASN A 103 -9.85 -11.21 -12.86
N GLY A 104 -8.52 -11.17 -12.83
CA GLY A 104 -7.70 -10.26 -13.63
C GLY A 104 -7.75 -8.80 -13.21
N GLY A 105 -8.29 -8.50 -12.02
CA GLY A 105 -8.38 -7.15 -11.47
C GLY A 105 -7.01 -6.52 -11.25
N LYS A 106 -6.92 -5.22 -11.58
CA LYS A 106 -5.75 -4.38 -11.36
C LYS A 106 -6.08 -3.34 -10.30
N TYR A 107 -5.17 -3.14 -9.37
CA TYR A 107 -5.42 -2.33 -8.18
C TYR A 107 -4.30 -1.34 -7.91
N VAL A 108 -4.67 -0.23 -7.30
CA VAL A 108 -3.76 0.75 -6.76
C VAL A 108 -3.71 0.57 -5.24
N LEU A 109 -2.50 0.53 -4.67
CA LEU A 109 -2.29 0.54 -3.23
C LEU A 109 -1.94 1.96 -2.79
N ARG A 110 -2.76 2.57 -1.93
CA ARG A 110 -2.46 3.85 -1.30
C ARG A 110 -2.17 3.63 0.17
N VAL A 111 -1.04 4.17 0.64
CA VAL A 111 -0.63 4.11 2.04
C VAL A 111 -0.72 5.50 2.65
N ASP A 112 -1.60 5.66 3.62
CA ASP A 112 -1.86 6.91 4.33
C ASP A 112 -1.47 6.79 5.81
N PRO A 113 -1.03 7.89 6.46
CA PRO A 113 -1.04 7.96 7.91
C PRO A 113 -2.48 7.89 8.43
N ASN A 114 -2.68 7.25 9.58
CA ASN A 114 -3.94 7.31 10.32
C ASN A 114 -3.69 7.95 11.71
N LEU A 115 -4.75 8.09 12.53
CA LEU A 115 -4.63 8.68 13.86
C LEU A 115 -3.62 7.93 14.73
N GLY A 116 -2.72 8.70 15.37
CA GLY A 116 -1.70 8.14 16.26
C GLY A 116 -0.66 7.32 15.51
N ASN A 117 -0.46 6.08 15.96
CA ASN A 117 0.57 5.17 15.49
C ASN A 117 -0.04 4.11 14.57
N GLU A 118 -0.82 4.54 13.57
CA GLU A 118 -1.54 3.64 12.67
C GLU A 118 -1.29 4.04 11.22
N LEU A 119 -1.31 3.04 10.33
CA LEU A 119 -1.33 3.24 8.89
C LEU A 119 -2.66 2.75 8.33
N LYS A 120 -3.14 3.47 7.33
CA LYS A 120 -4.28 3.06 6.53
C LYS A 120 -3.79 2.62 5.15
N LEU A 121 -4.05 1.36 4.82
CA LEU A 121 -3.85 0.81 3.48
C LEU A 121 -5.19 0.85 2.77
N THR A 122 -5.27 1.54 1.63
CA THR A 122 -6.47 1.63 0.80
C THR A 122 -6.21 0.99 -0.55
N PHE A 123 -7.11 0.12 -0.99
CA PHE A 123 -7.05 -0.54 -2.30
C PHE A 123 -8.10 0.08 -3.21
N LEU A 124 -7.66 0.65 -4.32
CA LEU A 124 -8.51 1.29 -5.32
C LEU A 124 -8.52 0.45 -6.60
N GLU A 125 -9.64 0.37 -7.30
CA GLU A 125 -9.67 -0.23 -8.64
C GLU A 125 -8.84 0.64 -9.60
N TYR A 126 -7.98 0.02 -10.40
CA TYR A 126 -7.22 0.72 -11.42
C TYR A 126 -8.06 0.93 -12.67
N GLU A 127 -8.09 2.18 -13.15
CA GLU A 127 -8.77 2.56 -14.39
C GLU A 127 -7.75 3.12 -15.38
N GLU A 128 -7.45 2.37 -16.44
CA GLU A 128 -6.43 2.76 -17.43
C GLU A 128 -6.64 4.17 -18.00
N SER A 129 -7.89 4.54 -18.29
CA SER A 129 -8.25 5.88 -18.80
C SER A 129 -7.86 7.05 -17.88
N LYS A 130 -7.65 6.79 -16.58
CA LYS A 130 -7.24 7.81 -15.59
C LYS A 130 -5.73 7.90 -15.41
N PHE A 131 -4.98 6.90 -15.85
CA PHE A 131 -3.53 6.76 -15.58
C PHE A 131 -2.67 6.63 -16.85
N GLN A 132 -3.25 6.89 -18.03
CA GLN A 132 -2.70 6.51 -19.33
C GLN A 132 -1.35 7.15 -19.72
N THR A 133 -0.77 8.08 -18.95
CA THR A 133 0.44 8.81 -19.37
C THR A 133 1.32 9.37 -18.23
N THR A 134 1.45 8.73 -17.06
CA THR A 134 2.39 9.25 -16.05
C THR A 134 3.75 8.55 -16.13
N GLU A 135 4.74 9.26 -16.67
CA GLU A 135 6.16 8.88 -16.56
C GLU A 135 6.57 8.76 -15.07
N PRO A 136 7.61 7.97 -14.74
CA PRO A 136 8.19 7.93 -13.40
C PRO A 136 8.52 9.35 -12.91
N GLY A 137 8.04 9.72 -11.72
CA GLY A 137 8.28 11.05 -11.13
C GLY A 137 7.22 12.11 -11.44
N GLN A 138 6.20 11.79 -12.25
CA GLN A 138 5.00 12.63 -12.30
C GLN A 138 4.08 12.33 -11.13
N VAL A 139 3.60 13.40 -10.54
CA VAL A 139 2.80 13.37 -9.34
C VAL A 139 1.34 13.49 -9.69
N ILE A 140 0.52 12.69 -9.02
CA ILE A 140 -0.91 12.66 -9.21
C ILE A 140 -1.58 13.47 -8.10
N SER A 141 -2.57 14.26 -8.50
CA SER A 141 -3.47 14.98 -7.61
C SER A 141 -4.18 14.01 -6.67
N ASN A 142 -4.19 14.31 -5.37
CA ASN A 142 -4.98 13.55 -4.41
C ASN A 142 -6.46 13.46 -4.84
N SER A 143 -6.95 14.52 -5.51
CA SER A 143 -8.28 14.59 -6.10
C SER A 143 -8.55 13.48 -7.13
N LEU A 144 -7.56 13.06 -7.92
CA LEU A 144 -7.74 11.96 -8.87
C LEU A 144 -7.95 10.62 -8.13
N LEU A 145 -7.18 10.38 -7.06
CA LEU A 145 -7.31 9.16 -6.27
C LEU A 145 -8.67 9.06 -5.56
N GLU A 146 -9.23 10.19 -5.14
CA GLU A 146 -10.58 10.25 -4.55
C GLU A 146 -11.70 9.91 -5.53
N THR A 147 -11.44 10.00 -6.84
CA THR A 147 -12.42 9.59 -7.88
C THR A 147 -12.38 8.10 -8.20
N LEU A 148 -11.43 7.34 -7.65
CA LEU A 148 -11.32 5.90 -7.88
C LEU A 148 -12.16 5.15 -6.85
N PRO A 149 -12.89 4.10 -7.27
CA PRO A 149 -13.66 3.31 -6.33
C PRO A 149 -12.70 2.55 -5.40
N ALA A 150 -12.75 2.87 -4.12
CA ALA A 150 -12.10 2.08 -3.08
C ALA A 150 -12.83 0.75 -2.93
N ILE A 151 -12.13 -0.35 -3.19
CA ILE A 151 -12.70 -1.69 -3.03
C ILE A 151 -12.54 -2.21 -1.61
N GLY A 152 -11.57 -1.69 -0.85
CA GLY A 152 -11.33 -2.06 0.54
C GLY A 152 -10.27 -1.20 1.20
N TRP A 153 -10.22 -1.25 2.53
CA TRP A 153 -9.20 -0.60 3.34
C TRP A 153 -8.90 -1.41 4.60
N ALA A 154 -7.72 -1.20 5.17
CA ALA A 154 -7.32 -1.75 6.45
C ALA A 154 -6.60 -0.68 7.27
N ILE A 155 -6.89 -0.63 8.58
CA ILE A 155 -6.13 0.14 9.56
C ILE A 155 -5.27 -0.84 10.33
N VAL A 156 -3.97 -0.58 10.38
CA VAL A 156 -2.97 -1.44 11.01
C VAL A 156 -2.04 -0.59 11.88
N LYS A 157 -1.55 -1.15 12.99
CA LYS A 157 -0.63 -0.41 13.86
C LYS A 157 0.73 -0.22 13.18
N ASN A 158 1.28 0.96 13.35
CA ASN A 158 2.63 1.35 13.01
C ASN A 158 3.44 1.55 14.29
N LEU A 159 4.31 0.60 14.61
CA LEU A 159 4.98 0.58 15.92
C LEU A 159 6.22 1.50 16.02
N LYS A 160 6.51 2.32 15.00
CA LYS A 160 7.72 3.15 14.93
C LYS A 160 7.89 4.11 16.14
N ASP A 161 6.79 4.57 16.72
CA ASP A 161 6.81 5.64 17.74
C ASP A 161 6.44 5.20 19.17
N ILE A 162 6.19 3.91 19.42
CA ILE A 162 5.90 3.47 20.79
C ILE A 162 7.22 3.24 21.52
N LYS A 163 7.59 4.18 22.40
CA LYS A 163 8.68 3.96 23.36
C LYS A 163 8.33 2.75 24.24
N LEU A 164 9.19 1.74 24.23
CA LEU A 164 9.09 0.64 25.21
C LEU A 164 9.23 1.24 26.62
N PRO A 165 8.33 0.91 27.56
CA PRO A 165 8.57 1.24 28.96
C PRO A 165 9.83 0.49 29.41
N VAL A 166 10.80 1.25 29.91
CA VAL A 166 12.03 0.74 30.56
C VAL A 166 11.69 0.14 31.91
#